data_AF-A0A9X3MSX8-F1
#
_entry.id   AF-A0A9X3MSX8-F1
#
_cell.length_a   1.000
_cell.length_b   1.000
_cell.length_c   1.000
_cell.angle_alpha   90.00
_cell.angle_beta   90.00
_cell.angle_gamma   90.00
#
_symmetry.space_group_name_H-M   'P 1'
#
loop_
_entity.id
_entity.type
_entity.pdbx_description
1 polymer ?
#
loop_
_entity_poly.entity_id
_entity_poly.type
_entity_poly.pdbx_seq_one_letter_code
_entity_poly.pdbx_strand_id
1 'polypeptide(L)'
;MDYRVLGPLEVLDGGGKPLMLGGRKPRALLARLLLDANRTVSVERLVDDLWGEDVPDSAVKMVHIHVSALRKALPAGTLQTRQPGYALEVDPELINVVRFERLQAEGRAALDRGFTRAVVARFRGDTLPAPEGRVRASFDGPARAVRCAAALAEVQPELRAGVHTGECERHNGTLTGPALDIAVRVAEAARPGEILATSTVHDLVALSGVAFEERGAVALPGPRGSGGCSP
;
A
#
# COMPACT_ATOMS: atom_id res chain seq x y z
N MET A 1 -11.62 10.28 -20.63
CA MET A 1 -12.15 11.15 -19.55
C MET A 1 -11.07 11.28 -18.50
N ASP A 2 -10.86 12.46 -17.92
CA ASP A 2 -9.90 12.70 -16.83
C ASP A 2 -10.58 13.59 -15.79
N TYR A 3 -10.66 13.15 -14.54
CA TYR A 3 -11.33 13.83 -13.44
C TYR A 3 -10.28 14.46 -12.52
N ARG A 4 -10.29 15.78 -12.43
CA ARG A 4 -9.32 16.54 -11.64
C ARG A 4 -9.97 17.14 -10.42
N VAL A 5 -9.54 16.69 -9.24
CA VAL A 5 -10.07 17.12 -7.94
C VAL A 5 -9.00 17.77 -7.04
N LEU A 6 -7.72 17.63 -7.38
CA LEU A 6 -6.59 18.34 -6.76
C LEU A 6 -6.51 19.80 -7.24
N GLY A 7 -7.58 20.56 -7.04
CA GLY A 7 -7.76 21.91 -7.57
C GLY A 7 -9.25 22.19 -7.82
N PRO A 8 -9.59 23.22 -8.62
CA PRO A 8 -10.95 23.39 -9.11
C PRO A 8 -11.41 22.09 -9.82
N LEU A 9 -12.65 21.68 -9.58
CA LEU A 9 -13.19 20.48 -10.22
C LEU A 9 -13.26 20.67 -11.74
N GLU A 10 -12.47 19.87 -12.46
CA GLU A 10 -12.47 19.78 -13.91
C GLU A 10 -12.72 18.34 -14.35
N VAL A 11 -13.48 18.19 -15.44
CA VAL A 11 -13.59 16.92 -16.14
C VAL A 11 -13.20 17.17 -17.58
N LEU A 12 -12.20 16.45 -18.05
CA LEU A 12 -11.74 16.53 -19.43
C LEU A 12 -12.27 15.33 -20.22
N ASP A 13 -12.64 15.57 -21.47
CA ASP A 13 -12.97 14.49 -22.40
C ASP A 13 -11.74 13.67 -22.82
N GLY A 14 -11.94 12.69 -23.71
CA GLY A 14 -10.83 11.88 -24.23
C GLY A 14 -9.79 12.66 -25.03
N GLY A 15 -10.12 13.86 -25.51
CA GLY A 15 -9.22 14.77 -26.21
C GLY A 15 -8.60 15.85 -25.30
N GLY A 16 -8.87 15.81 -23.99
CA GLY A 16 -8.35 16.78 -23.03
C GLY A 16 -9.14 18.09 -22.94
N LYS A 17 -10.33 18.19 -23.57
CA LYS A 17 -11.16 19.40 -23.53
C LYS A 17 -12.04 19.42 -22.27
N PRO A 18 -12.13 20.54 -21.54
CA PRO A 18 -13.01 20.66 -20.38
C PRO A 18 -14.50 20.53 -20.73
N LEU A 19 -15.22 19.71 -19.96
CA LEU A 19 -16.67 19.58 -20.01
C LEU A 19 -17.37 20.71 -19.24
N MET A 20 -18.51 21.15 -19.75
CA MET A 20 -19.37 22.14 -19.09
C MET A 20 -20.30 21.46 -18.07
N LEU A 21 -19.89 21.45 -16.80
CA LEU A 21 -20.59 20.74 -15.72
C LEU A 21 -21.74 21.54 -15.07
N GLY A 22 -21.99 22.77 -15.52
CA GLY A 22 -22.98 23.68 -14.92
C GLY A 22 -22.47 24.43 -13.68
N GLY A 23 -23.38 24.90 -12.82
CA GLY A 23 -23.04 25.75 -11.66
C GLY A 23 -22.33 25.04 -10.51
N ARG A 24 -22.25 25.72 -9.35
CA ARG A 24 -21.55 25.22 -8.16
C ARG A 24 -22.12 23.90 -7.62
N LYS A 25 -23.44 23.74 -7.57
CA LYS A 25 -24.10 22.56 -6.97
C LYS A 25 -23.95 21.28 -7.80
N PRO A 26 -24.12 21.26 -9.14
CA PRO A 26 -23.77 20.10 -9.97
C PRO A 26 -22.29 19.68 -9.83
N ARG A 27 -21.38 20.66 -9.79
CA ARG A 27 -19.96 20.39 -9.55
C ARG A 27 -19.72 19.77 -8.17
N ALA A 28 -20.31 20.34 -7.12
CA ALA A 28 -20.21 19.78 -5.77
C ALA A 28 -20.78 18.35 -5.69
N LEU A 29 -21.90 18.08 -6.37
CA LEU A 29 -22.50 16.75 -6.46
C LEU A 29 -21.53 15.76 -7.12
N LEU A 30 -20.92 16.14 -8.24
CA LEU A 30 -19.95 15.29 -8.92
C LEU A 30 -18.69 15.06 -8.07
N ALA A 31 -18.14 16.10 -7.45
CA ALA A 31 -17.00 15.99 -6.55
C ALA A 31 -17.32 15.01 -5.41
N ARG A 32 -18.52 15.13 -4.82
CA ARG A 32 -18.97 14.22 -3.77
C ARG A 32 -19.03 12.78 -4.24
N LEU A 33 -19.61 12.51 -5.41
CA LEU A 33 -19.69 11.17 -5.97
C LEU A 33 -18.31 10.60 -6.35
N LEU A 34 -17.35 11.43 -6.77
CA LEU A 34 -15.97 11.01 -7.06
C LEU A 34 -15.24 10.51 -5.81
N LEU A 35 -15.52 11.07 -4.62
CA LEU A 35 -14.96 10.60 -3.35
C LEU A 35 -15.44 9.18 -2.99
N ASP A 36 -16.58 8.77 -3.51
CA ASP A 36 -17.16 7.43 -3.37
C ASP A 36 -17.29 6.75 -4.75
N ALA A 37 -16.33 6.98 -5.65
CA ALA A 37 -16.34 6.37 -6.98
C ALA A 37 -16.55 4.84 -6.90
N ASN A 38 -17.39 4.32 -7.79
CA ASN A 38 -17.82 2.91 -7.84
C ASN A 38 -18.58 2.41 -6.60
N ARG A 39 -18.94 3.30 -5.66
CA ARG A 39 -19.86 3.03 -4.54
C ARG A 39 -21.16 3.82 -4.71
N THR A 40 -22.23 3.29 -4.11
CA THR A 40 -23.53 3.97 -4.10
C THR A 40 -23.58 4.98 -2.96
N VAL A 41 -23.94 6.22 -3.25
CA VAL A 41 -24.23 7.27 -2.27
C VAL A 41 -25.74 7.52 -2.23
N SER A 42 -26.35 7.48 -1.05
CA SER A 42 -27.79 7.70 -0.88
C SER A 42 -28.19 9.14 -1.21
N VAL A 43 -29.45 9.34 -1.62
CA VAL A 43 -29.96 10.69 -1.86
C VAL A 43 -29.91 11.56 -0.61
N GLU A 44 -30.27 11.00 0.56
CA GLU A 44 -30.18 11.70 1.85
C GLU A 44 -28.78 12.22 2.11
N ARG A 45 -27.76 11.36 1.97
CA ARG A 45 -26.37 11.76 2.17
C ARG A 45 -25.93 12.83 1.17
N LEU A 46 -26.36 12.73 -0.09
CA LEU A 46 -26.09 13.77 -1.09
C LEU A 46 -26.76 15.09 -0.74
N VAL A 47 -27.94 15.07 -0.12
CA VAL A 47 -28.60 16.28 0.36
C VAL A 47 -27.80 16.90 1.51
N ASP A 48 -27.46 16.11 2.52
CA ASP A 48 -26.69 16.58 3.68
C ASP A 48 -25.34 17.17 3.24
N ASP A 49 -24.60 16.46 2.39
CA ASP A 49 -23.27 16.90 1.93
C ASP A 49 -23.32 18.15 1.03
N LEU A 50 -24.43 18.37 0.32
CA LEU A 50 -24.58 19.53 -0.57
C LEU A 50 -25.06 20.77 0.16
N TRP A 51 -25.96 20.65 1.13
CA TRP A 51 -26.63 21.78 1.78
C TRP A 51 -26.28 21.98 3.26
N GLY A 52 -25.71 20.99 3.94
CA GLY A 52 -25.36 21.09 5.35
C GLY A 52 -26.61 21.27 6.21
N GLU A 53 -26.62 22.28 7.08
CA GLU A 53 -27.75 22.58 7.97
C GLU A 53 -28.92 23.27 7.24
N ASP A 54 -28.64 24.00 6.16
CA ASP A 54 -29.63 24.79 5.42
C ASP A 54 -30.23 24.00 4.25
N VAL A 55 -30.95 22.93 4.56
CA VAL A 55 -31.59 22.04 3.58
C VAL A 55 -32.95 22.60 3.13
N PRO A 56 -33.13 22.94 1.83
CA PRO A 56 -34.44 23.38 1.33
C PRO A 56 -35.40 22.19 1.18
N ASP A 57 -36.71 22.43 1.33
CA ASP A 57 -37.75 21.40 1.14
C ASP A 57 -37.68 20.70 -0.24
N SER A 58 -37.09 21.37 -1.23
CA SER A 58 -36.92 20.86 -2.59
C SER A 58 -35.57 20.17 -2.84
N ALA A 59 -34.75 19.91 -1.81
CA ALA A 59 -33.39 19.39 -1.96
C ALA A 59 -33.31 18.08 -2.76
N VAL A 60 -34.16 17.11 -2.44
CA VAL A 60 -34.25 15.83 -3.17
C VAL A 60 -34.53 16.06 -4.66
N LYS A 61 -35.50 16.94 -4.96
CA LYS A 61 -35.83 17.32 -6.35
C LYS A 61 -34.64 18.00 -7.04
N MET A 62 -33.91 18.86 -6.34
CA MET A 62 -32.71 19.52 -6.86
C MET A 62 -31.58 18.52 -7.16
N VAL A 63 -31.37 17.50 -6.32
CA VAL A 63 -30.41 16.41 -6.61
C VAL A 63 -30.76 15.74 -7.93
N HIS A 64 -32.03 15.37 -8.15
CA HIS A 64 -32.46 14.75 -9.41
C HIS A 64 -32.21 15.65 -10.63
N ILE A 65 -32.43 16.96 -10.49
CA ILE A 65 -32.14 17.95 -11.56
C ILE A 65 -30.64 17.98 -11.85
N HIS A 66 -29.79 18.05 -10.82
CA HIS A 66 -28.34 18.07 -10.98
C HIS A 66 -27.80 16.76 -11.57
N VAL A 67 -28.31 15.60 -11.15
CA VAL A 67 -28.00 14.30 -11.76
C VAL A 67 -28.35 14.30 -13.25
N SER A 68 -29.53 14.82 -13.60
CA SER A 68 -29.98 14.89 -14.99
C SER A 68 -29.10 15.80 -15.84
N ALA A 69 -28.64 16.92 -15.29
CA ALA A 69 -27.68 17.81 -15.95
C ALA A 69 -26.31 17.14 -16.13
N LEU A 70 -25.79 16.48 -15.09
CA LEU A 70 -24.52 15.75 -15.17
C LEU A 70 -24.56 14.61 -16.18
N ARG A 71 -25.67 13.86 -16.27
CA ARG A 71 -25.84 12.80 -17.29
C ARG A 71 -25.79 13.30 -18.72
N LYS A 72 -26.16 14.56 -18.96
CA LYS A 72 -26.05 15.19 -20.29
C LYS A 72 -24.61 15.61 -20.60
N ALA A 73 -23.81 15.92 -19.59
CA ALA A 73 -22.43 16.37 -19.75
C ALA A 73 -21.45 15.19 -19.79
N LEU A 74 -21.69 14.14 -19.02
CA LEU A 74 -20.82 12.97 -18.88
C LEU A 74 -21.14 11.89 -19.93
N PRO A 75 -20.23 10.94 -20.19
CA PRO A 75 -20.51 9.79 -21.03
C PRO A 75 -21.72 8.99 -20.53
N ALA A 76 -22.44 8.39 -21.47
CA ALA A 76 -23.54 7.49 -21.15
C ALA A 76 -23.04 6.34 -20.25
N GLY A 77 -23.81 6.03 -19.21
CA GLY A 77 -23.49 4.95 -18.29
C GLY A 77 -22.53 5.30 -17.14
N THR A 78 -21.92 6.48 -17.12
CA THR A 78 -21.03 6.90 -16.03
C THR A 78 -21.79 7.18 -14.72
N LEU A 79 -22.97 7.80 -14.78
CA LEU A 79 -23.76 8.14 -13.58
C LEU A 79 -25.02 7.27 -13.49
N GLN A 80 -24.94 6.22 -12.69
CA GLN A 80 -25.97 5.20 -12.52
C GLN A 80 -26.92 5.52 -11.38
N THR A 81 -28.21 5.20 -11.55
CA THR A 81 -29.15 5.14 -10.42
C THR A 81 -29.02 3.77 -9.79
N ARG A 82 -28.63 3.70 -8.51
CA ARG A 82 -28.57 2.47 -7.72
C ARG A 82 -29.19 2.75 -6.37
N GLN A 83 -30.28 2.07 -6.02
CA GLN A 83 -30.96 2.37 -4.77
C GLN A 83 -30.02 2.15 -3.56
N PRO A 84 -30.05 3.02 -2.54
CA PRO A 84 -31.00 4.14 -2.34
C PRO A 84 -30.54 5.50 -2.94
N GLY A 85 -29.66 5.53 -3.95
CA GLY A 85 -29.26 6.77 -4.61
C GLY A 85 -28.50 6.58 -5.93
N TYR A 86 -27.24 7.02 -5.97
CA TYR A 86 -26.47 7.13 -7.21
C TYR A 86 -25.05 6.59 -7.05
N ALA A 87 -24.51 6.03 -8.12
CA ALA A 87 -23.12 5.59 -8.21
C ALA A 87 -22.46 6.20 -9.45
N LEU A 88 -21.23 6.66 -9.29
CA LEU A 88 -20.39 7.11 -10.39
C LEU A 88 -19.43 5.98 -10.78
N GLU A 89 -19.68 5.37 -11.93
CA GLU A 89 -18.90 4.26 -12.47
C GLU A 89 -17.74 4.83 -13.30
N VAL A 90 -16.54 4.79 -12.74
CA VAL A 90 -15.33 5.33 -13.34
C VAL A 90 -14.13 4.47 -13.00
N ASP A 91 -13.24 4.28 -13.96
CA ASP A 91 -11.93 3.71 -13.71
C ASP A 91 -11.17 4.64 -12.73
N PRO A 92 -10.74 4.14 -11.55
CA PRO A 92 -10.00 4.95 -10.57
C PRO A 92 -8.76 5.64 -11.14
N GLU A 93 -8.11 5.07 -12.17
CA GLU A 93 -6.93 5.68 -12.81
C GLU A 93 -7.27 6.98 -13.56
N LEU A 94 -8.55 7.20 -13.88
CA LEU A 94 -9.01 8.45 -14.49
C LEU A 94 -9.23 9.56 -13.45
N ILE A 95 -9.09 9.29 -12.15
CA ILE A 95 -9.22 10.28 -11.08
C ILE A 95 -7.83 10.68 -10.61
N ASN A 96 -7.47 11.96 -10.74
CA ASN A 96 -6.10 12.41 -10.51
C ASN A 96 -5.61 12.22 -9.06
N VAL A 97 -6.50 12.36 -8.06
CA VAL A 97 -6.12 12.13 -6.64
C VAL A 97 -5.79 10.66 -6.39
N VAL A 98 -6.55 9.73 -6.96
CA VAL A 98 -6.30 8.29 -6.80
C VAL A 98 -4.98 7.91 -7.46
N ARG A 99 -4.74 8.41 -8.68
CA ARG A 99 -3.47 8.20 -9.39
C ARG A 99 -2.30 8.80 -8.61
N PHE A 100 -2.47 9.99 -8.04
CA PHE A 100 -1.45 10.66 -7.22
C PHE A 100 -1.11 9.83 -5.97
N GLU A 101 -2.12 9.37 -5.23
CA GLU A 101 -1.93 8.55 -4.02
C GLU A 101 -1.20 7.23 -4.35
N ARG A 102 -1.59 6.55 -5.44
CA ARG A 102 -0.91 5.35 -5.92
C ARG A 102 0.57 5.62 -6.25
N LEU A 103 0.84 6.66 -7.05
CA LEU A 103 2.21 7.03 -7.44
C LEU A 103 3.05 7.45 -6.22
N GLN A 104 2.44 8.12 -5.24
CA GLN A 104 3.11 8.49 -3.99
C GLN A 104 3.48 7.24 -3.19
N ALA A 105 2.57 6.27 -3.05
CA ALA A 105 2.84 5.01 -2.38
C ALA A 105 3.94 4.20 -3.08
N GLU A 106 3.89 4.11 -4.41
CA GLU A 106 4.93 3.48 -5.23
C GLU A 106 6.29 4.15 -5.07
N GLY A 107 6.32 5.48 -5.11
CA GLY A 107 7.53 6.27 -4.91
C GLY A 107 8.12 6.07 -3.52
N ARG A 108 7.28 6.06 -2.47
CA ARG A 108 7.73 5.79 -1.10
C ARG A 108 8.31 4.39 -0.97
N ALA A 109 7.62 3.38 -1.49
CA ALA A 109 8.11 2.01 -1.48
C ALA A 109 9.42 1.84 -2.26
N ALA A 110 9.60 2.56 -3.37
CA ALA A 110 10.84 2.55 -4.14
C ALA A 110 12.01 3.19 -3.36
N LEU A 111 11.78 4.32 -2.68
CA LEU A 111 12.76 4.96 -1.82
C LEU A 111 13.16 4.06 -0.65
N ASP A 112 12.18 3.46 0.04
CA ASP A 112 12.45 2.57 1.18
C ASP A 112 13.27 1.34 0.74
N ARG A 113 12.97 0.75 -0.43
CA ARG A 113 13.78 -0.33 -1.02
C ARG A 113 15.20 0.12 -1.37
N GLY A 114 15.36 1.29 -1.98
CA GLY A 114 16.66 1.86 -2.34
C GLY A 114 17.53 2.14 -1.11
N PHE A 115 16.94 2.76 -0.09
CA PHE A 115 17.57 3.00 1.19
C PHE A 115 17.99 1.70 1.86
N THR A 116 17.10 0.71 1.93
CA THR A 116 17.39 -0.58 2.55
C THR A 116 18.55 -1.30 1.86
N ARG A 117 18.58 -1.29 0.52
CA ARG A 117 19.69 -1.84 -0.27
C ARG A 117 21.01 -1.13 0.03
N ALA A 118 21.00 0.19 0.18
CA ALA A 118 22.19 0.96 0.53
C ALA A 118 22.73 0.61 1.93
N VAL A 119 21.85 0.43 2.92
CA VAL A 119 22.26 0.00 4.26
C VAL A 119 22.80 -1.44 4.23
N VAL A 120 22.13 -2.37 3.55
CA VAL A 120 22.61 -3.75 3.37
C VAL A 120 24.03 -3.77 2.77
N ALA A 121 24.25 -3.00 1.70
CA ALA A 121 25.57 -2.88 1.06
C ALA A 121 26.63 -2.25 1.99
N ARG A 122 26.27 -1.24 2.79
CA ARG A 122 27.16 -0.63 3.80
C ARG A 122 27.66 -1.66 4.81
N PHE A 123 26.82 -2.63 5.18
CA PHE A 123 27.19 -3.75 6.05
C PHE A 123 27.74 -4.97 5.29
N ARG A 124 28.11 -4.81 4.01
CA ARG A 124 28.67 -5.86 3.14
C ARG A 124 27.74 -7.06 2.96
N GLY A 125 26.44 -6.81 2.95
CA GLY A 125 25.44 -7.81 2.58
C GLY A 125 25.03 -7.69 1.11
N ASP A 126 24.47 -8.79 0.59
CA ASP A 126 23.89 -8.86 -0.75
C ASP A 126 22.36 -8.93 -0.63
N THR A 127 21.65 -8.02 -1.29
CA THR A 127 20.18 -8.09 -1.37
C THR A 127 19.75 -9.21 -2.30
N LEU A 128 18.81 -10.04 -1.85
CA LEU A 128 18.28 -11.20 -2.56
C LEU A 128 16.86 -10.90 -3.09
N PRO A 129 16.39 -11.64 -4.11
CA PRO A 129 15.00 -11.57 -4.55
C PRO A 129 14.02 -11.85 -3.40
N ALA A 130 12.97 -11.05 -3.31
CA ALA A 130 11.91 -11.18 -2.32
C ALA A 130 10.55 -10.71 -2.88
N PRO A 131 9.42 -11.24 -2.36
CA PRO A 131 8.09 -10.70 -2.65
C PRO A 131 8.00 -9.22 -2.31
N GLU A 132 7.02 -8.56 -2.92
CA GLU A 132 6.71 -7.17 -2.64
C GLU A 132 6.48 -6.92 -1.13
N GLY A 133 6.95 -5.76 -0.66
CA GLY A 133 6.88 -5.39 0.76
C GLY A 133 7.87 -6.13 1.67
N ARG A 134 8.77 -6.97 1.14
CA ARG A 134 9.80 -7.67 1.92
C ARG A 134 11.19 -7.43 1.36
N VAL A 135 12.19 -7.54 2.24
CA VAL A 135 13.60 -7.54 1.88
C VAL A 135 14.24 -8.81 2.41
N ARG A 136 15.06 -9.45 1.57
CA ARG A 136 15.95 -10.54 1.96
C ARG A 136 17.37 -10.13 1.67
N ALA A 137 18.29 -10.47 2.56
CA ALA A 137 19.71 -10.22 2.38
C ALA A 137 20.54 -11.37 2.94
N SER A 138 21.66 -11.66 2.28
CA SER A 138 22.69 -12.56 2.79
C SER A 138 23.90 -11.77 3.23
N PHE A 139 24.59 -12.27 4.26
CA PHE A 139 25.82 -11.69 4.79
C PHE A 139 26.85 -12.81 4.96
N ASP A 140 28.13 -12.45 4.85
CA ASP A 140 29.27 -13.34 5.11
C ASP A 140 29.56 -13.54 6.61
N GLY A 141 28.72 -13.00 7.50
CA GLY A 141 28.81 -13.24 8.94
C GLY A 141 27.58 -12.75 9.72
N PRO A 142 27.15 -13.48 10.76
CA PRO A 142 25.92 -13.19 11.51
C PRO A 142 25.95 -11.82 12.21
N ALA A 143 27.10 -11.38 12.74
CA ALA A 143 27.20 -10.08 13.41
C ALA A 143 26.89 -8.89 12.47
N ARG A 144 27.26 -9.00 11.19
CA ARG A 144 26.94 -7.96 10.18
C ARG A 144 25.45 -7.94 9.87
N ALA A 145 24.83 -9.12 9.75
CA ALA A 145 23.39 -9.24 9.56
C ALA A 145 22.61 -8.57 10.70
N VAL A 146 22.99 -8.84 11.96
CA VAL A 146 22.33 -8.24 13.13
C VAL A 146 22.54 -6.73 13.18
N ARG A 147 23.76 -6.23 12.96
CA ARG A 147 24.03 -4.78 12.94
C ARG A 147 23.31 -4.06 11.79
N CYS A 148 23.19 -4.71 10.63
CA CYS A 148 22.41 -4.18 9.52
C CYS A 148 20.93 -4.09 9.89
N ALA A 149 20.37 -5.12 10.51
CA ALA A 149 18.98 -5.11 10.97
C ALA A 149 18.74 -4.00 12.01
N ALA A 150 19.66 -3.85 12.97
CA ALA A 150 19.59 -2.78 13.97
C ALA A 150 19.65 -1.38 13.34
N ALA A 151 20.58 -1.15 12.41
CA ALA A 151 20.69 0.13 11.71
C ALA A 151 19.46 0.46 10.85
N LEU A 152 18.79 -0.56 10.29
CA LEU A 152 17.51 -0.36 9.59
C LEU A 152 16.38 -0.03 10.57
N ALA A 153 16.34 -0.68 11.74
CA ALA A 153 15.31 -0.43 12.76
C ALA A 153 15.40 0.99 13.36
N GLU A 154 16.58 1.60 13.42
CA GLU A 154 16.75 3.00 13.87
C GLU A 154 15.95 4.01 13.04
N VAL A 155 15.77 3.71 11.75
CA VAL A 155 15.09 4.60 10.78
C VAL A 155 13.75 4.04 10.30
N GLN A 156 13.48 2.78 10.58
CA GLN A 156 12.20 2.10 10.35
C GLN A 156 11.75 1.46 11.66
N PRO A 157 11.15 2.22 12.61
CA PRO A 157 10.84 1.74 13.95
C PRO A 157 9.88 0.55 14.00
N GLU A 158 9.05 0.37 12.97
CA GLU A 158 8.10 -0.73 12.85
C GLU A 158 8.70 -1.95 12.11
N LEU A 159 9.97 -1.89 11.73
CA LEU A 159 10.65 -2.98 11.02
C LEU A 159 10.58 -4.28 11.83
N ARG A 160 10.17 -5.35 11.15
CA ARG A 160 10.25 -6.72 11.66
C ARG A 160 11.39 -7.41 10.95
N ALA A 161 12.35 -7.94 11.70
CA ALA A 161 13.48 -8.62 11.11
C ALA A 161 13.72 -9.98 11.78
N GLY A 162 14.17 -10.94 10.98
CA GLY A 162 14.60 -12.25 11.44
C GLY A 162 16.00 -12.53 10.93
N VAL A 163 16.89 -12.92 11.83
CA VAL A 163 18.29 -13.26 11.52
C VAL A 163 18.51 -14.73 11.87
N HIS A 164 19.01 -15.47 10.89
CA HIS A 164 19.40 -16.86 11.06
C HIS A 164 20.68 -17.14 10.28
N THR A 165 21.41 -18.17 10.71
CA THR A 165 22.62 -18.65 10.07
C THR A 165 22.57 -20.16 10.01
N GLY A 166 22.93 -20.70 8.84
CA GLY A 166 22.85 -22.12 8.54
C GLY A 166 23.22 -22.36 7.08
N GLU A 167 22.89 -23.56 6.60
CA GLU A 167 23.28 -24.02 5.28
C GLU A 167 22.48 -23.32 4.17
N CYS A 168 23.22 -22.76 3.21
CA CYS A 168 22.71 -22.17 1.98
C CYS A 168 23.68 -22.48 0.84
N GLU A 169 23.14 -22.71 -0.35
CA GLU A 169 23.89 -22.90 -1.59
C GLU A 169 23.57 -21.77 -2.57
N ARG A 170 24.58 -21.33 -3.32
CA ARG A 170 24.39 -20.30 -4.36
C ARG A 170 24.52 -20.95 -5.73
N HIS A 171 23.45 -20.90 -6.52
CA HIS A 171 23.41 -21.39 -7.88
C HIS A 171 22.97 -20.28 -8.83
N ASN A 172 23.80 -19.94 -9.83
CA ASN A 172 23.55 -18.86 -10.80
C ASN A 172 23.07 -17.54 -10.17
N GLY A 173 23.72 -17.14 -9.06
CA GLY A 173 23.37 -15.92 -8.32
C GLY A 173 22.16 -16.03 -7.40
N THR A 174 21.37 -17.11 -7.49
CA THR A 174 20.23 -17.39 -6.60
C THR A 174 20.73 -18.13 -5.36
N LEU A 175 20.34 -17.66 -4.17
CA LEU A 175 20.64 -18.32 -2.91
C LEU A 175 19.44 -19.19 -2.50
N THR A 176 19.69 -20.46 -2.22
CA THR A 176 18.69 -21.45 -1.80
C THR A 176 19.18 -22.22 -0.58
N GLY A 177 18.28 -22.71 0.26
CA GLY A 177 18.64 -23.55 1.41
C GLY A 177 17.71 -23.38 2.60
N PRO A 178 17.77 -24.31 3.56
CA PRO A 178 16.88 -24.32 4.73
C PRO A 178 17.03 -23.05 5.59
N ALA A 179 18.22 -22.45 5.62
CA ALA A 179 18.45 -21.24 6.41
C ALA A 179 17.64 -20.04 5.91
N LEU A 180 17.31 -19.98 4.61
CA LEU A 180 16.46 -18.92 4.05
C LEU A 180 15.03 -19.00 4.60
N ASP A 181 14.47 -20.20 4.62
CA ASP A 181 13.09 -20.44 5.10
C ASP A 181 13.00 -20.19 6.60
N ILE A 182 14.02 -20.61 7.37
CA ILE A 182 14.07 -20.34 8.81
C ILE A 182 14.16 -18.83 9.06
N ALA A 183 15.02 -18.10 8.36
CA ALA A 183 15.13 -16.64 8.51
C ALA A 183 13.79 -15.93 8.26
N VAL A 184 13.04 -16.37 7.23
CA VAL A 184 11.70 -15.84 6.93
C VAL A 184 10.72 -16.14 8.08
N ARG A 185 10.72 -17.36 8.61
CA ARG A 185 9.82 -17.73 9.73
C ARG A 185 10.15 -16.97 11.00
N VAL A 186 11.44 -16.74 11.28
CA VAL A 186 11.90 -15.93 12.41
C VAL A 186 11.40 -14.48 12.24
N ALA A 187 11.49 -13.90 11.05
CA ALA A 187 10.97 -12.56 10.76
C ALA A 187 9.44 -12.47 10.90
N GLU A 188 8.72 -13.56 10.58
CA GLU A 188 7.25 -13.63 10.73
C GLU A 188 6.79 -13.80 12.17
N ALA A 189 7.62 -14.38 13.03
CA ALA A 189 7.36 -14.49 14.47
C ALA A 189 7.63 -13.17 15.22
N ALA A 190 8.39 -12.25 14.63
CA ALA A 190 8.71 -10.95 15.22
C ALA A 190 7.49 -10.02 15.25
N ARG A 191 7.31 -9.30 16.36
CA ARG A 191 6.35 -8.20 16.51
C ARG A 191 6.83 -6.95 15.77
N PRO A 192 5.95 -5.99 15.42
CA PRO A 192 6.38 -4.70 14.88
C PRO A 192 7.47 -4.05 15.74
N GLY A 193 8.57 -3.64 15.10
CA GLY A 193 9.76 -3.09 15.76
C GLY A 193 10.71 -4.10 16.41
N GLU A 194 10.43 -5.41 16.29
CA GLU A 194 11.25 -6.47 16.88
C GLU A 194 12.23 -7.07 15.85
N ILE A 195 13.48 -7.24 16.27
CA ILE A 195 14.50 -8.01 15.56
C ILE A 195 14.70 -9.31 16.31
N LEU A 196 14.34 -10.44 15.71
CA LEU A 196 14.59 -11.76 16.26
C LEU A 196 15.82 -12.40 15.63
N ALA A 197 16.59 -13.11 16.45
CA ALA A 197 17.70 -13.94 16.01
C ALA A 197 17.58 -15.33 16.62
N THR A 198 17.96 -16.38 15.88
CA THR A 198 18.00 -17.73 16.44
C THR A 198 19.16 -17.89 17.43
N SER A 199 19.10 -18.88 18.32
CA SER A 199 20.19 -19.19 19.26
C SER A 199 21.53 -19.40 18.55
N THR A 200 21.55 -20.09 17.40
CA THR A 200 22.77 -20.26 16.58
C THR A 200 23.42 -18.92 16.19
N VAL A 201 22.61 -17.89 15.92
CA VAL A 201 23.14 -16.55 15.62
C VAL A 201 23.72 -15.94 16.89
N HIS A 202 22.96 -15.96 18.00
CA HIS A 202 23.40 -15.47 19.31
C HIS A 202 24.75 -16.05 19.72
N ASP A 203 24.90 -17.39 19.65
CA ASP A 203 26.10 -18.10 20.08
C ASP A 203 27.32 -17.75 19.23
N LEU A 204 27.12 -17.54 17.92
CA LEU A 204 28.19 -17.16 16.99
C LEU A 204 28.62 -15.70 17.10
N VAL A 205 27.82 -14.84 17.75
CA VAL A 205 28.10 -13.40 17.85
C VAL A 205 28.42 -12.94 19.27
N ALA A 206 28.57 -13.85 20.23
CA ALA A 206 28.80 -13.55 21.64
C ALA A 206 29.96 -12.57 21.90
N LEU A 207 31.02 -12.61 21.07
CA LEU A 207 32.20 -11.73 21.20
C LEU A 207 32.16 -10.47 20.31
N SER A 208 31.03 -10.21 19.65
CA SER A 208 30.90 -9.13 18.66
C SER A 208 30.39 -7.81 19.25
N GLY A 209 30.16 -7.74 20.57
CA GLY A 209 29.62 -6.54 21.23
C GLY A 209 28.16 -6.24 20.90
N VAL A 210 27.44 -7.20 20.33
CA VAL A 210 25.98 -7.11 20.12
C VAL A 210 25.27 -7.68 21.34
N ALA A 211 24.37 -6.89 21.93
CA ALA A 211 23.56 -7.32 23.06
C ALA A 211 22.28 -8.03 22.58
N PHE A 212 21.86 -9.05 23.32
CA PHE A 212 20.62 -9.77 23.09
C PHE A 212 19.81 -9.83 24.37
N GLU A 213 18.49 -9.83 24.24
CA GLU A 213 17.55 -10.15 25.31
C GLU A 213 16.88 -11.48 24.98
N GLU A 214 16.76 -12.35 25.98
CA GLU A 214 16.15 -13.66 25.78
C GLU A 214 14.63 -13.53 25.62
N ARG A 215 14.12 -13.97 24.47
CA ARG A 215 12.69 -13.93 24.16
C ARG A 215 11.90 -15.12 24.73
N GLY A 216 12.60 -16.17 25.16
CA GLY A 216 12.04 -17.48 25.47
C GLY A 216 11.80 -18.35 24.22
N ALA A 217 11.29 -19.58 24.42
CA ALA A 217 10.99 -20.48 23.32
C ALA A 217 9.80 -19.97 22.49
N VAL A 218 10.05 -19.69 21.20
CA VAL A 218 9.02 -19.24 20.25
C VAL A 218 8.81 -20.32 19.20
N ALA A 219 7.56 -20.80 19.08
CA ALA A 219 7.19 -21.69 17.99
C ALA A 219 7.20 -20.92 16.66
N LEU A 220 8.06 -21.33 15.73
CA LEU A 220 8.09 -20.74 14.40
C LEU A 220 6.84 -21.15 13.61
N PRO A 221 6.26 -20.26 12.79
CA PRO A 221 5.19 -20.61 11.87
C PRO A 221 5.56 -21.85 11.03
N GLY A 222 4.59 -22.73 10.81
CA GLY A 222 4.77 -23.91 9.97
C GLY A 222 5.16 -23.55 8.53
N PRO A 223 5.73 -24.49 7.76
CA PRO A 223 6.00 -24.25 6.34
C PRO A 223 4.71 -23.81 5.64
N ARG A 224 4.77 -22.69 4.90
CA ARG A 224 3.67 -22.32 4.01
C ARG A 224 3.59 -23.43 2.96
N GLY A 225 2.46 -24.13 2.90
CA GLY A 225 2.23 -25.17 1.90
C GLY A 225 2.56 -24.61 0.52
N SER A 226 3.33 -25.37 -0.26
CA SER A 226 3.53 -25.09 -1.67
C SER A 226 2.16 -25.06 -2.33
N GLY A 227 1.59 -23.86 -2.51
CA GLY A 227 0.40 -23.67 -3.31
C GLY A 227 0.70 -24.27 -4.67
N GLY A 228 0.04 -25.38 -4.97
CA GLY A 228 0.26 -26.14 -6.18
C GLY A 228 0.10 -25.23 -7.38
N CYS A 229 1.19 -25.04 -8.11
CA CYS A 229 1.07 -24.79 -9.54
C CYS A 229 0.79 -26.14 -10.19
N SER A 230 -0.45 -26.34 -10.61
CA SER A 230 -0.80 -27.14 -11.79
C SER A 230 -2.09 -26.54 -12.35
N PRO A 231 -2.26 -26.50 -13.68
CA PRO A 231 -3.39 -25.84 -14.34
C PRO A 231 -4.75 -26.42 -13.95
#